data_AF-A0A2R7MLT7-F1
#
_entry.id   AF-A0A2R7MLT7-F1
#
_cell.length_a   1.000
_cell.length_b   1.000
_cell.length_c   1.000
_cell.angle_alpha   90.00
_cell.angle_beta   90.00
_cell.angle_gamma   90.00
#
_symmetry.space_group_name_H-M   'P 1'
#
loop_
_entity.id
_entity.type
_entity.pdbx_description
1 polymer ?
#
loop_
_entity_poly.entity_id
_entity_poly.type
_entity_poly.pdbx_seq_one_letter_code
_entity_poly.pdbx_strand_id
1 'polypeptide(L)'
;MAVRITDGLRAQLDVIAQLNDRTVTEEIRLALESWIEASKSDPKVLQRAETVRAEIEREAQTKQSAIEAIFGAADSGAKTPSSRGKAAPA
;
A
#
# COMPACT_ATOMS: atom_id res chain seq x y z
N MET A 1 -21.88 1.24 2.07
CA MET A 1 -21.06 2.26 1.39
C MET A 1 -22.01 3.35 0.90
N ALA A 2 -21.89 4.58 1.39
CA ALA A 2 -22.76 5.68 0.98
C ALA A 2 -21.92 6.72 0.23
N VAL A 3 -22.07 6.78 -1.08
CA VAL A 3 -21.44 7.80 -1.93
C VAL A 3 -22.42 8.96 -2.05
N ARG A 4 -22.01 10.18 -1.71
CA ARG A 4 -22.83 11.37 -1.97
C ARG A 4 -22.74 11.70 -3.46
N ILE A 5 -23.88 11.66 -4.13
CA ILE A 5 -24.03 11.97 -5.55
C ILE A 5 -24.90 13.24 -5.62
N THR A 6 -24.54 14.18 -6.49
CA THR A 6 -25.37 15.37 -6.72
C THR A 6 -26.65 14.99 -7.47
N ASP A 7 -27.73 15.74 -7.27
CA ASP A 7 -29.03 15.43 -7.89
C ASP A 7 -28.94 15.36 -9.43
N GLY A 8 -28.11 16.22 -10.04
CA GLY A 8 -27.86 16.22 -11.48
C GLY A 8 -27.15 14.94 -11.96
N LEU A 9 -26.12 14.49 -11.24
CA LEU A 9 -25.42 13.25 -11.59
C LEU A 9 -26.32 12.03 -11.36
N ARG A 10 -27.17 12.07 -10.34
CA ARG A 10 -28.16 11.01 -10.10
C ARG A 10 -29.16 10.91 -11.26
N ALA A 11 -29.71 12.04 -11.72
CA ALA A 11 -30.65 12.07 -12.83
C ALA A 11 -30.04 11.52 -14.14
N GLN A 12 -28.80 11.88 -14.44
CA GLN A 12 -28.08 11.33 -15.62
C GLN A 12 -27.93 9.81 -15.53
N LEU A 13 -27.60 9.31 -14.34
CA LEU A 13 -27.42 7.89 -14.10
C LEU A 13 -28.74 7.11 -14.15
N ASP A 14 -29.85 7.68 -13.67
CA ASP A 14 -31.19 7.09 -13.80
C ASP A 14 -31.58 6.95 -15.29
N VAL A 15 -31.29 7.96 -16.12
CA VAL A 15 -31.55 7.91 -17.57
C VAL A 15 -30.71 6.84 -18.26
N ILE A 16 -29.40 6.74 -17.95
CA ILE A 16 -28.51 5.73 -18.54
C ILE A 16 -28.97 4.32 -18.14
N ALA A 17 -29.32 4.12 -16.87
CA ALA A 17 -29.80 2.84 -16.37
C ALA A 17 -31.08 2.40 -17.09
N GLN A 18 -32.00 3.34 -17.33
CA GLN A 18 -33.22 3.08 -18.10
C GLN A 18 -32.91 2.70 -19.56
N LEU A 19 -31.98 3.40 -20.22
CA LEU A 19 -31.60 3.12 -21.60
C LEU A 19 -30.90 1.77 -21.77
N ASN A 20 -30.22 1.29 -20.73
CA ASN A 20 -29.49 0.03 -20.74
C ASN A 20 -30.27 -1.15 -20.16
N ASP A 21 -31.56 -0.96 -19.81
CA ASP A 21 -32.40 -1.95 -19.12
C ASP A 21 -31.75 -2.53 -17.85
N ARG A 22 -31.11 -1.66 -17.06
CA ARG A 22 -30.36 -2.02 -15.85
C ARG A 22 -30.76 -1.19 -14.65
N THR A 23 -30.39 -1.67 -13.47
CA THR A 23 -30.54 -0.87 -12.26
C THR A 23 -29.41 0.15 -12.15
N VAL A 24 -29.68 1.29 -11.50
CA VAL A 24 -28.65 2.29 -11.21
C VAL A 24 -27.49 1.71 -10.40
N THR A 25 -27.78 0.78 -9.49
CA THR A 25 -26.75 0.10 -8.71
C THR A 25 -25.77 -0.68 -9.60
N GLU A 26 -26.28 -1.32 -10.67
CA GLU A 26 -25.44 -2.03 -11.63
C GLU A 26 -24.62 -1.07 -12.49
N GLU A 27 -25.19 0.03 -12.95
CA GLU A 27 -24.45 1.05 -13.69
C GLU A 27 -23.32 1.66 -12.84
N ILE A 28 -23.54 1.89 -11.54
CA ILE A 28 -22.48 2.31 -10.62
C ILE A 28 -21.37 1.26 -10.54
N ARG A 29 -21.72 -0.02 -10.42
CA ARG A 29 -20.73 -1.09 -10.37
C ARG A 29 -19.89 -1.12 -11.64
N LEU A 30 -20.53 -1.12 -12.80
CA LEU A 30 -19.86 -1.18 -14.10
C LEU A 30 -18.98 0.05 -14.35
N ALA A 31 -19.46 1.23 -13.99
CA ALA A 31 -18.67 2.46 -14.09
C ALA A 31 -17.41 2.39 -13.22
N LEU A 32 -17.50 1.84 -12.01
CA LEU A 32 -16.35 1.65 -11.13
C LEU A 32 -15.37 0.61 -11.67
N GLU A 33 -15.86 -0.53 -12.17
CA GLU A 33 -15.04 -1.57 -12.79
C GLU A 33 -14.29 -1.01 -14.02
N SER A 34 -15.00 -0.29 -14.89
CA SER A 34 -14.40 0.36 -16.06
C SER A 34 -13.39 1.43 -15.67
N TRP A 35 -13.66 2.23 -14.63
CA TRP A 35 -12.74 3.25 -14.16
C TRP A 35 -11.46 2.64 -13.56
N ILE A 36 -11.58 1.56 -12.80
CA ILE A 36 -10.43 0.82 -12.27
C ILE A 36 -9.58 0.28 -13.43
N GLU A 37 -10.22 -0.33 -14.43
CA GLU A 37 -9.50 -0.90 -15.57
C GLU A 37 -8.79 0.19 -16.40
N ALA A 38 -9.46 1.31 -16.66
CA ALA A 38 -8.83 2.47 -17.30
C ALA A 38 -7.66 3.02 -16.48
N SER A 39 -7.80 3.06 -15.15
CA SER A 39 -6.76 3.57 -14.25
C SER A 39 -5.50 2.70 -14.24
N LYS A 40 -5.61 1.39 -14.49
CA LYS A 40 -4.43 0.50 -14.59
C LYS A 40 -3.51 0.87 -15.76
N SER A 41 -4.07 1.48 -16.81
CA SER A 41 -3.31 1.90 -17.99
C SER A 41 -2.89 3.37 -17.94
N ASP A 42 -3.31 4.13 -16.92
CA ASP A 42 -2.94 5.54 -16.79
C ASP A 42 -1.47 5.66 -16.32
N PRO A 43 -0.58 6.27 -17.11
CA PRO A 43 0.83 6.43 -16.75
C PRO A 43 1.03 7.16 -15.42
N LYS A 44 0.15 8.10 -15.06
CA LYS A 44 0.24 8.82 -13.78
C LYS A 44 -0.11 7.93 -12.59
N VAL A 45 -1.08 7.03 -12.78
CA VAL A 45 -1.46 6.06 -11.74
C VAL A 45 -0.33 5.04 -11.56
N LEU A 46 0.26 4.56 -12.66
CA LEU A 46 1.39 3.64 -12.62
C LEU A 46 2.62 4.25 -11.92
N GLN A 47 2.99 5.50 -12.26
CA GLN A 47 4.09 6.19 -11.57
C GLN A 47 3.84 6.33 -10.06
N ARG A 48 2.60 6.67 -9.67
CA ARG A 48 2.24 6.75 -8.25
C ARG A 48 2.27 5.36 -7.58
N ALA A 49 1.82 4.33 -8.29
CA ALA A 49 1.85 2.96 -7.80
C ALA A 49 3.28 2.46 -7.56
N GLU A 50 4.24 2.81 -8.42
CA GLU A 50 5.66 2.51 -8.21
C GLU A 50 6.22 3.18 -6.95
N THR A 51 5.90 4.46 -6.73
CA THR A 51 6.30 5.17 -5.51
C THR A 51 5.73 4.49 -4.26
N VAL A 52 4.42 4.21 -4.25
CA VAL A 52 3.76 3.53 -3.12
C VAL A 52 4.36 2.14 -2.89
N ARG A 53 4.68 1.40 -3.95
CA ARG A 53 5.35 0.10 -3.85
C ARG A 53 6.73 0.22 -3.21
N ALA A 54 7.52 1.21 -3.60
CA ALA A 54 8.84 1.45 -3.01
C ALA A 54 8.76 1.82 -1.52
N GLU A 55 7.75 2.59 -1.12
CA GLU A 55 7.49 2.93 0.28
C GLU A 55 7.11 1.70 1.11
N ILE A 56 6.21 0.86 0.59
CA ILE A 56 5.80 -0.39 1.25
C ILE A 56 7.01 -1.32 1.43
N GLU A 57 7.85 -1.48 0.40
CA GLU A 57 9.03 -2.33 0.47
C GLU A 57 10.01 -1.84 1.54
N ARG A 58 10.27 -0.52 1.59
CA ARG A 58 11.13 0.07 2.61
C ARG A 58 10.58 -0.15 4.02
N GLU A 59 9.29 0.02 4.21
CA GLU A 59 8.64 -0.19 5.51
C GLU A 59 8.65 -1.68 5.91
N ALA A 60 8.37 -2.58 4.96
CA ALA A 60 8.44 -4.02 5.15
C ALA A 60 9.86 -4.46 5.54
N GLN A 61 10.89 -3.98 4.84
CA GLN A 61 12.29 -4.29 5.14
C GLN A 61 12.72 -3.76 6.51
N THR A 62 12.22 -2.58 6.91
CA THR A 62 12.47 -2.01 8.24
C THR A 62 11.84 -2.89 9.33
N LYS A 63 10.59 -3.31 9.13
CA LYS A 63 9.87 -4.21 10.06
C LYS A 63 10.54 -5.58 10.13
N GLN A 64 10.94 -6.13 8.99
CA GLN A 64 11.64 -7.40 8.91
C GLN A 64 12.97 -7.35 9.67
N SER A 65 13.80 -6.32 9.42
CA SER A 65 15.06 -6.12 10.15
C SER A 65 14.85 -6.02 11.67
N ALA A 66 13.80 -5.34 12.12
CA ALA A 66 13.47 -5.24 13.54
C ALA A 66 13.06 -6.59 14.15
N ILE A 67 12.28 -7.39 13.41
CA ILE A 67 11.90 -8.75 13.82
C ILE A 67 13.12 -9.67 13.87
N GLU A 68 13.99 -9.62 12.86
CA GLU A 68 15.25 -10.37 12.83
C GLU A 68 16.17 -9.97 13.98
N ALA A 69 16.21 -8.70 14.40
CA ALA A 69 16.96 -8.29 15.57
C ALA A 69 16.40 -8.90 16.88
N ILE A 70 15.08 -9.08 16.99
CA ILE A 70 14.45 -9.72 18.15
C ILE A 70 14.80 -11.21 18.22
N PHE A 71 14.74 -11.92 17.09
CA PHE A 71 14.99 -13.37 17.04
C PHE A 71 16.48 -13.74 16.89
N GLY A 72 17.28 -12.88 16.26
CA GLY A 72 18.70 -13.08 15.98
C GLY A 72 19.64 -12.60 17.09
N ALA A 73 19.16 -11.83 18.06
CA ALA A 73 19.93 -11.48 19.26
C ALA A 73 20.21 -12.68 20.19
N ALA A 74 19.68 -13.87 19.88
CA ALA A 74 19.97 -15.10 20.62
C ALA A 74 21.24 -15.84 20.14
N ASP A 75 21.83 -15.50 18.98
CA ASP A 75 22.95 -16.29 18.40
C ASP A 75 24.11 -15.44 17.83
N SER A 76 24.30 -14.21 18.31
CA SER A 76 25.53 -13.44 18.05
C SER A 76 26.35 -13.23 19.32
N GLY A 77 26.88 -14.34 19.84
CA GLY A 77 28.14 -14.30 20.55
C GLY A 77 29.29 -14.07 19.55
N ALA A 78 29.69 -12.81 19.34
CA ALA A 78 31.02 -12.33 18.89
C ALA A 78 30.89 -10.88 18.38
N LYS A 79 31.59 -9.85 18.85
CA LYS A 79 32.77 -9.75 19.70
C LYS A 79 32.64 -8.53 20.61
N THR A 80 32.72 -8.75 21.92
CA THR A 80 33.18 -7.73 22.85
C THR A 80 34.63 -7.41 22.51
N PRO A 81 35.06 -6.15 22.28
CA PRO A 81 36.46 -5.81 22.39
C PRO A 81 36.85 -5.94 23.86
N SER A 82 37.41 -7.09 24.22
CA SER A 82 38.13 -7.28 25.48
C SER A 82 39.38 -6.41 25.44
N SER A 83 39.29 -5.19 25.95
CA SER A 83 40.45 -4.43 26.40
C SER A 83 40.50 -4.52 27.93
N ARG A 84 40.94 -5.67 28.45
CA ARG A 84 41.35 -5.77 29.85
C ARG A 84 42.76 -6.33 29.94
N GLY A 85 43.67 -5.41 30.21
CA GLY A 85 44.80 -5.65 31.09
C GLY A 85 46.15 -5.89 30.42
N LYS A 86 47.00 -4.86 30.45
CA LYS A 86 48.35 -5.09 30.96
C LYS A 86 48.66 -4.03 32.00
N ALA A 87 48.59 -4.46 33.26
CA ALA A 87 49.05 -3.72 34.42
C ALA A 87 50.55 -3.42 34.33
N ALA A 88 50.96 -2.30 34.92
CA ALA A 88 52.33 -2.05 35.35
C ALA A 88 52.86 -3.21 36.22
N PRO A 89 54.17 -3.48 36.23
CA PRO A 89 54.96 -2.95 37.35
C PRO A 89 56.47 -2.71 37.08
N ALA A 90 57.06 -1.84 37.92
CA ALA A 90 58.42 -1.84 38.51
C ALA A 90 58.98 -0.41 38.60
#